data_AF-A0A510HJS7-F1
#
_entry.id   AF-A0A510HJS7-F1
#
_cell.length_a   1.000
_cell.length_b   1.000
_cell.length_c   1.000
_cell.angle_alpha   90.00
_cell.angle_beta   90.00
_cell.angle_gamma   90.00
#
_symmetry.space_group_name_H-M   'P 1'
#
loop_
_entity.id
_entity.type
_entity.pdbx_description
1 polymer ?
#
loop_
_entity_poly.entity_id
_entity_poly.type
_entity_poly.pdbx_seq_one_letter_code
_entity_poly.pdbx_strand_id
1 'polypeptide(L)'
;MPAESPARAAREAFAGWVEEHPGGRLFGQVLVRREEEGYSIRHAADRDRIDLEVYDDPRAAREIARLTADGQHRPLKSSPNLRRGWEIRVPDRAALAIAMNYLYPAGVVHWYLLREGSLPVTHFRENAARQSGIYERIRDLSDAAVRDAVRACCADEVCLKRVMWDVDRGVPLGVERGSGEIPCPEPCSLFVSFARRVRLFEREGRYADEAGLTPSEREDLAALVEAAASGEVRFAREAEFEEPINERRMRYRRLTLVPKLRGSG
;
A
#
# COMPACT_ATOMS: atom_id res chain seq x y z
N MET A 1 -9.06 2.66 37.80
CA MET A 1 -8.69 1.52 36.92
C MET A 1 -7.59 2.00 35.98
N PRO A 2 -6.62 1.18 35.57
CA PRO A 2 -5.73 1.55 34.46
C PRO A 2 -6.54 1.74 33.19
N ALA A 3 -6.15 2.70 32.34
CA ALA A 3 -6.76 2.88 31.03
C ALA A 3 -6.54 1.62 30.17
N GLU A 4 -7.53 1.23 29.38
CA GLU A 4 -7.40 0.09 28.49
C GLU A 4 -6.40 0.40 27.37
N SER A 5 -5.47 -0.54 27.12
CA SER A 5 -4.54 -0.42 25.99
C SER A 5 -5.32 -0.40 24.67
N PRO A 6 -5.11 0.59 23.78
CA PRO A 6 -5.79 0.65 22.48
C PRO A 6 -5.60 -0.61 21.64
N ALA A 7 -4.49 -1.35 21.81
CA ALA A 7 -4.27 -2.62 21.14
C ALA A 7 -5.18 -3.76 21.66
N ARG A 8 -5.60 -3.72 22.93
CA ARG A 8 -6.58 -4.67 23.48
C ARG A 8 -7.99 -4.33 23.02
N ALA A 9 -8.38 -3.06 23.11
CA ALA A 9 -9.69 -2.61 22.64
C ALA A 9 -9.88 -2.87 21.13
N ALA A 10 -8.87 -2.56 20.31
CA ALA A 10 -8.88 -2.85 18.87
C ALA A 10 -9.05 -4.35 18.55
N ARG A 11 -8.45 -5.24 19.34
CA ARG A 11 -8.62 -6.69 19.22
C ARG A 11 -10.08 -7.10 19.46
N GLU A 12 -10.66 -6.67 20.57
CA GLU A 12 -12.04 -7.04 20.92
C GLU A 12 -13.04 -6.45 19.91
N ALA A 13 -12.86 -5.19 19.51
CA ALA A 13 -13.70 -4.52 18.52
C ALA A 13 -13.62 -5.17 17.13
N PHE A 14 -12.43 -5.62 16.70
CA PHE A 14 -12.26 -6.30 15.42
C PHE A 14 -12.86 -7.70 15.43
N ALA A 15 -12.67 -8.45 16.51
CA ALA A 15 -13.28 -9.77 16.67
C ALA A 15 -14.81 -9.69 16.72
N GLY A 16 -15.38 -8.75 17.48
CA GLY A 16 -16.82 -8.49 17.49
C GLY A 16 -17.35 -8.11 16.12
N TRP A 17 -16.67 -7.23 15.39
CA TRP A 17 -17.02 -6.86 14.02
C TRP A 17 -17.00 -8.03 13.03
N VAL A 18 -16.13 -9.03 13.23
CA VAL A 18 -16.18 -10.30 12.47
C VAL A 18 -17.38 -11.16 12.89
N GLU A 19 -17.62 -11.31 14.19
CA GLU A 19 -18.72 -12.12 14.75
C GLU A 19 -20.12 -11.58 14.40
N GLU A 20 -20.26 -10.27 14.20
CA GLU A 20 -21.46 -9.62 13.67
C GLU A 20 -21.90 -10.17 12.29
N HIS A 21 -21.02 -10.81 11.52
CA HIS A 21 -21.28 -11.25 10.14
C HIS A 21 -20.89 -12.73 9.94
N PRO A 22 -21.84 -13.67 10.00
CA PRO A 22 -21.58 -15.12 9.84
C PRO A 22 -20.93 -15.51 8.50
N GLY A 23 -21.12 -14.72 7.44
CA GLY A 23 -20.43 -14.89 6.15
C GLY A 23 -18.96 -14.47 6.15
N GLY A 24 -18.46 -13.92 7.27
CA GLY A 24 -17.16 -13.30 7.43
C GLY A 24 -17.09 -11.84 7.01
N ARG A 25 -15.96 -11.19 7.32
CA ARG A 25 -15.61 -9.82 6.92
C ARG A 25 -14.38 -9.83 6.02
N LEU A 26 -14.35 -8.93 5.03
CA LEU A 26 -13.15 -8.67 4.24
C LEU A 26 -12.27 -7.62 4.94
N PHE A 27 -10.97 -7.85 4.99
CA PHE A 27 -9.99 -6.87 5.48
C PHE A 27 -8.73 -6.92 4.61
N GLY A 28 -8.57 -5.93 3.73
CA GLY A 28 -7.59 -6.03 2.65
C GLY A 28 -7.96 -7.17 1.69
N GLN A 29 -7.05 -8.13 1.51
CA GLN A 29 -7.24 -9.32 0.66
C GLN A 29 -7.66 -10.58 1.42
N VAL A 30 -7.89 -10.53 2.73
CA VAL A 30 -8.32 -11.71 3.49
C VAL A 30 -9.80 -11.66 3.85
N LEU A 31 -10.45 -12.81 3.80
CA LEU A 31 -11.73 -13.09 4.43
C LEU A 31 -11.43 -13.65 5.83
N VAL A 32 -11.94 -13.00 6.86
CA VAL A 32 -11.91 -13.48 8.25
C VAL A 32 -13.32 -13.93 8.61
N ARG A 33 -13.49 -15.15 9.10
CA ARG A 33 -14.80 -15.69 9.52
C ARG A 33 -14.71 -16.26 10.93
N ARG A 34 -15.80 -16.12 11.69
CA ARG A 34 -15.99 -16.82 12.96
C ARG A 34 -16.42 -18.26 12.67
N GLU A 35 -15.71 -19.23 13.21
CA GLU A 35 -16.08 -20.65 13.21
C GLU A 35 -16.68 -21.03 14.57
N GLU A 36 -17.13 -22.29 14.72
CA GLU A 36 -17.50 -22.84 16.02
C GLU A 36 -16.31 -22.72 16.99
N GLU A 37 -15.19 -23.34 16.63
CA GLU A 37 -13.93 -23.33 17.36
C GLU A 37 -12.97 -22.23 16.85
N GLY A 38 -13.26 -20.97 17.20
CA GLY A 38 -12.39 -19.83 16.92
C GLY A 38 -12.66 -19.14 15.58
N TYR A 39 -11.62 -18.89 14.78
CA TYR A 39 -11.72 -18.15 13.51
C TYR A 39 -10.91 -18.80 12.39
N SER A 40 -11.40 -18.65 11.16
CA SER A 40 -10.63 -18.89 9.94
C SER A 40 -10.20 -17.57 9.31
N ILE A 41 -9.02 -17.59 8.69
CA ILE A 41 -8.47 -16.49 7.88
C ILE A 41 -7.96 -17.12 6.58
N ARG A 42 -8.46 -16.66 5.43
CA ARG A 42 -8.04 -17.13 4.10
C ARG A 42 -8.01 -15.98 3.12
N HIS A 43 -7.30 -16.11 2.00
CA HIS A 43 -7.38 -15.11 0.95
C HIS A 43 -8.82 -15.05 0.37
N ALA A 44 -9.34 -13.85 0.12
CA ALA A 44 -10.75 -13.64 -0.23
C ALA A 44 -11.18 -14.35 -1.53
N ALA A 45 -10.27 -14.50 -2.50
CA ALA A 45 -10.51 -15.27 -3.73
C ALA A 45 -10.48 -16.81 -3.53
N ASP A 46 -10.09 -17.30 -2.35
CA ASP A 46 -10.14 -18.73 -1.97
C ASP A 46 -11.34 -19.03 -1.04
N ARG A 47 -12.32 -18.11 -0.97
CA ARG A 47 -13.50 -18.18 -0.08
C ARG A 47 -14.26 -19.51 -0.13
N ASP A 48 -14.43 -20.07 -1.33
CA ASP A 48 -15.24 -21.27 -1.56
C ASP A 48 -14.36 -22.51 -1.87
N ARG A 49 -13.04 -22.42 -1.66
CA ARG A 49 -12.10 -23.55 -1.80
C ARG A 49 -12.01 -24.39 -0.54
N ILE A 50 -11.71 -25.67 -0.74
CA ILE A 50 -11.56 -26.70 0.30
C ILE A 50 -10.15 -27.30 0.33
N ASP A 51 -9.37 -27.06 -0.72
CA ASP A 51 -8.04 -27.61 -1.00
C ASP A 51 -6.95 -26.54 -0.71
N LEU A 52 -6.92 -26.09 0.54
CA LEU A 52 -6.00 -25.06 1.06
C LEU A 52 -4.98 -25.65 2.03
N GLU A 53 -3.76 -25.10 2.03
CA GLU A 53 -2.74 -25.42 3.04
C GLU A 53 -3.17 -24.80 4.39
N VAL A 54 -3.48 -25.65 5.38
CA VAL A 54 -3.99 -25.24 6.69
C VAL A 54 -2.85 -25.02 7.68
N TYR A 55 -2.90 -23.91 8.43
CA TYR A 55 -1.94 -23.56 9.48
C TYR A 55 -2.63 -23.20 10.79
N ASP A 56 -2.23 -23.82 11.90
CA ASP A 56 -2.82 -23.57 13.24
C ASP A 56 -1.97 -22.63 14.13
N ASP A 57 -0.74 -22.28 13.71
CA ASP A 57 0.04 -21.20 14.36
C ASP A 57 -0.27 -19.85 13.68
N PRO A 58 -0.82 -18.83 14.39
CA PRO A 58 -1.02 -17.49 13.84
C PRO A 58 0.26 -16.82 13.30
N ARG A 59 1.46 -17.30 13.67
CA ARG A 59 2.73 -16.82 13.12
C ARG A 59 2.98 -17.24 11.68
N ALA A 60 2.30 -18.26 11.15
CA ALA A 60 2.40 -18.66 9.74
C ALA A 60 2.08 -17.49 8.78
N ALA A 61 1.18 -16.59 9.22
CA ALA A 61 0.89 -15.30 8.59
C ALA A 61 2.13 -14.48 8.20
N ARG A 62 3.23 -14.57 8.97
CA ARG A 62 4.48 -13.85 8.72
C ARG A 62 5.12 -14.26 7.39
N GLU A 63 5.21 -15.56 7.14
CA GLU A 63 5.84 -16.10 5.94
C GLU A 63 4.87 -16.09 4.75
N ILE A 64 3.57 -16.31 5.00
CA ILE A 64 2.50 -16.09 4.01
C ILE A 64 2.51 -14.64 3.49
N ALA A 65 2.69 -13.65 4.36
CA ALA A 65 2.79 -12.24 3.98
C ALA A 65 4.19 -11.84 3.44
N ARG A 66 5.20 -12.71 3.52
CA ARG A 66 6.60 -12.40 3.17
C ARG A 66 6.82 -12.24 1.67
N LEU A 67 6.22 -13.10 0.85
CA LEU A 67 6.46 -13.21 -0.59
C LEU A 67 5.16 -13.09 -1.41
N THR A 68 5.28 -12.72 -2.70
CA THR A 68 4.21 -12.81 -3.71
C THR A 68 3.96 -14.27 -4.11
N ALA A 69 2.99 -14.51 -5.00
CA ALA A 69 2.82 -15.83 -5.63
C ALA A 69 4.10 -16.29 -6.36
N ASP A 70 4.76 -15.35 -7.05
CA ASP A 70 5.97 -15.57 -7.85
C ASP A 70 7.27 -15.53 -7.03
N GLY A 71 7.18 -15.65 -5.70
CA GLY A 71 8.32 -15.70 -4.78
C GLY A 71 9.07 -14.39 -4.57
N GLN A 72 8.64 -13.26 -5.16
CA GLN A 72 9.26 -11.96 -4.92
C GLN A 72 8.97 -11.46 -3.49
N HIS A 73 9.89 -10.70 -2.89
CA HIS A 73 9.65 -10.09 -1.58
C HIS A 73 8.54 -9.04 -1.63
N ARG A 74 7.63 -9.04 -0.64
CA ARG A 74 6.58 -8.02 -0.45
C ARG A 74 7.07 -6.95 0.54
N PRO A 75 7.67 -5.82 0.11
CA PRO A 75 8.09 -4.75 1.03
C PRO A 75 6.91 -4.08 1.72
N LEU A 76 5.77 -3.91 1.03
CA LEU A 76 4.54 -3.37 1.59
C LEU A 76 3.47 -4.45 1.73
N LYS A 77 3.05 -4.73 2.96
CA LYS A 77 2.10 -5.83 3.23
C LYS A 77 0.67 -5.54 2.78
N SER A 78 0.33 -4.27 2.59
CA SER A 78 -0.94 -3.81 2.02
C SER A 78 -0.96 -3.70 0.50
N SER A 79 0.07 -4.16 -0.21
CA SER A 79 0.00 -4.26 -1.67
C SER A 79 -0.88 -5.44 -2.08
N PRO A 80 -1.69 -5.33 -3.17
CA PRO A 80 -2.69 -6.32 -3.56
C PRO A 80 -2.12 -7.59 -4.22
N ASN A 81 -0.98 -8.06 -3.71
CA ASN A 81 -0.17 -9.18 -4.21
C ASN A 81 0.07 -10.26 -3.13
N LEU A 82 -0.87 -10.41 -2.18
CA LEU A 82 -0.83 -11.50 -1.19
C LEU A 82 -1.05 -12.85 -1.89
N ARG A 83 -0.24 -13.87 -1.55
CA ARG A 83 -0.36 -15.21 -2.14
C ARG A 83 -1.70 -15.87 -1.78
N ARG A 84 -2.13 -16.83 -2.60
CA ARG A 84 -3.37 -17.64 -2.44
C ARG A 84 -3.06 -19.06 -1.94
N GLY A 85 -4.10 -19.86 -1.71
CA GLY A 85 -3.98 -21.31 -1.49
C GLY A 85 -3.77 -21.74 -0.03
N TRP A 86 -4.04 -20.87 0.94
CA TRP A 86 -3.82 -21.12 2.37
C TRP A 86 -5.03 -20.75 3.22
N GLU A 87 -5.12 -21.39 4.39
CA GLU A 87 -6.02 -21.03 5.49
C GLU A 87 -5.23 -21.02 6.80
N ILE A 88 -5.40 -19.98 7.61
CA ILE A 88 -4.97 -19.96 9.01
C ILE A 88 -6.20 -20.19 9.88
N ARG A 89 -6.11 -21.14 10.81
CA ARG A 89 -7.12 -21.38 11.86
C ARG A 89 -6.55 -20.94 13.19
N VAL A 90 -7.36 -20.27 14.01
CA VAL A 90 -6.92 -19.70 15.29
C VAL A 90 -7.99 -19.84 16.36
N PRO A 91 -7.64 -20.30 17.58
CA PRO A 91 -8.64 -20.65 18.60
C PRO A 91 -9.32 -19.42 19.23
N ASP A 92 -8.67 -18.26 19.22
CA ASP A 92 -9.11 -17.10 20.00
C ASP A 92 -8.80 -15.75 19.33
N ARG A 93 -9.34 -14.68 19.95
CA ARG A 93 -9.22 -13.28 19.52
C ARG A 93 -7.79 -12.74 19.52
N ALA A 94 -6.93 -13.24 20.43
CA ALA A 94 -5.52 -12.87 20.49
C ALA A 94 -4.72 -13.52 19.35
N ALA A 95 -4.94 -14.80 19.10
CA ALA A 95 -4.35 -15.50 17.96
C ALA A 95 -4.79 -14.86 16.62
N LEU A 96 -6.07 -14.50 16.48
CA LEU A 96 -6.57 -13.70 15.35
C LEU A 96 -5.81 -12.37 15.20
N ALA A 97 -5.68 -11.58 16.27
CA ALA A 97 -4.96 -10.30 16.21
C ALA A 97 -3.46 -10.46 15.88
N ILE A 98 -2.81 -11.55 16.31
CA ILE A 98 -1.42 -11.87 15.95
C ILE A 98 -1.31 -12.14 14.45
N ALA A 99 -2.15 -13.01 13.90
CA ALA A 99 -2.17 -13.32 12.46
C ALA A 99 -2.45 -12.07 11.62
N MET A 100 -3.48 -11.30 11.99
CA MET A 100 -3.84 -10.05 11.30
C MET A 100 -2.74 -8.98 11.38
N ASN A 101 -1.96 -8.91 12.46
CA ASN A 101 -0.83 -7.98 12.56
C ASN A 101 0.40 -8.43 11.74
N TYR A 102 0.55 -9.71 11.42
CA TYR A 102 1.55 -10.16 10.44
C TYR A 102 1.09 -9.94 8.99
N LEU A 103 -0.20 -10.15 8.69
CA LEU A 103 -0.81 -9.90 7.38
C LEU A 103 -0.86 -8.40 7.04
N TYR A 104 -1.32 -7.58 7.98
CA TYR A 104 -1.47 -6.13 7.84
C TYR A 104 -1.00 -5.40 9.12
N PRO A 105 0.32 -5.16 9.27
CA PRO A 105 0.90 -4.52 10.44
C PRO A 105 0.20 -3.21 10.84
N ALA A 106 -0.18 -3.14 12.12
CA ALA A 106 -0.99 -2.09 12.75
C ALA A 106 -2.37 -1.81 12.12
N GLY A 107 -2.79 -2.52 11.07
CA GLY A 107 -4.01 -2.24 10.32
C GLY A 107 -5.28 -2.29 11.17
N VAL A 108 -5.43 -3.33 12.00
CA VAL A 108 -6.54 -3.48 12.95
C VAL A 108 -6.59 -2.34 13.97
N VAL A 109 -5.42 -1.92 14.47
CA VAL A 109 -5.32 -0.82 15.47
C VAL A 109 -5.68 0.51 14.83
N HIS A 110 -5.21 0.80 13.62
CA HIS A 110 -5.57 2.05 12.93
C HIS A 110 -7.05 2.09 12.51
N TRP A 111 -7.61 0.95 12.08
CA TRP A 111 -9.04 0.80 11.79
C TRP A 111 -9.90 1.10 13.02
N TYR A 112 -9.53 0.54 14.19
CA TYR A 112 -10.21 0.82 15.45
C TYR A 112 -10.10 2.31 15.82
N LEU A 113 -8.89 2.88 15.86
CA LEU A 113 -8.68 4.28 16.21
C LEU A 113 -9.41 5.25 15.26
N LEU A 114 -9.61 4.89 13.99
CA LEU A 114 -10.42 5.69 13.08
C LEU A 114 -11.90 5.68 13.46
N ARG A 115 -12.46 4.52 13.82
CA ARG A 115 -13.86 4.39 14.27
C ARG A 115 -14.11 5.15 15.57
N GLU A 116 -13.14 5.16 16.48
CA GLU A 116 -13.15 5.93 17.72
C GLU A 116 -12.77 7.42 17.53
N GLY A 117 -12.63 7.91 16.30
CA GLY A 117 -12.29 9.33 16.01
C GLY A 117 -10.94 9.79 16.56
N SER A 118 -10.05 8.86 16.93
CA SER A 118 -8.82 9.11 17.71
C SER A 118 -7.53 8.70 16.99
N LEU A 119 -7.60 8.32 15.71
CA LEU A 119 -6.44 8.02 14.86
C LEU A 119 -5.53 9.26 14.74
N PRO A 120 -4.29 9.25 15.25
CA PRO A 120 -3.34 10.31 14.98
C PRO A 120 -2.96 10.29 13.49
N VAL A 121 -2.91 11.45 12.86
CA VAL A 121 -2.57 11.63 11.44
C VAL A 121 -1.35 12.55 11.32
N THR A 122 -0.35 12.11 10.56
CA THR A 122 0.84 12.91 10.22
C THR A 122 0.74 13.30 8.75
N HIS A 123 0.68 14.61 8.47
CA HIS A 123 0.59 15.14 7.10
C HIS A 123 1.92 15.00 6.35
N PHE A 124 1.90 15.10 5.01
CA PHE A 124 3.10 14.91 4.20
C PHE A 124 4.24 15.87 4.56
N ARG A 125 3.97 17.18 4.71
CA ARG A 125 5.02 18.15 5.10
C ARG A 125 5.62 17.83 6.48
N GLU A 126 4.80 17.37 7.42
CA GLU A 126 5.25 16.96 8.76
C GLU A 126 6.11 15.68 8.71
N ASN A 127 5.70 14.66 7.95
CA ASN A 127 6.50 13.45 7.72
C ASN A 127 7.81 13.74 6.96
N ALA A 128 7.75 14.61 5.95
CA ALA A 128 8.89 15.04 5.15
C ALA A 128 9.91 15.83 5.99
N ALA A 129 9.45 16.70 6.90
CA ALA A 129 10.32 17.46 7.80
C ALA A 129 11.22 16.57 8.68
N ARG A 130 10.73 15.37 9.03
CA ARG A 130 11.46 14.35 9.80
C ARG A 130 12.52 13.58 8.98
N GLN A 131 12.53 13.69 7.65
CA GLN A 131 13.44 12.92 6.79
C GLN A 131 14.84 13.54 6.70
N SER A 132 15.86 12.68 6.58
CA SER A 132 17.27 13.06 6.54
C SER A 132 18.06 12.30 5.46
N GLY A 133 19.31 12.72 5.23
CA GLY A 133 20.21 12.07 4.27
C GLY A 133 19.63 12.04 2.86
N ILE A 134 19.63 10.87 2.21
CA ILE A 134 19.15 10.73 0.82
C ILE A 134 17.65 11.06 0.63
N TYR A 135 16.86 11.06 1.72
CA TYR A 135 15.42 11.34 1.69
C TYR A 135 15.07 12.79 2.04
N GLU A 136 16.01 13.57 2.58
CA GLU A 136 15.80 14.96 3.01
C GLU A 136 15.15 15.85 1.92
N ARG A 137 15.51 15.60 0.66
CA ARG A 137 15.06 16.36 -0.51
C ARG A 137 13.55 16.27 -0.79
N ILE A 138 12.82 15.31 -0.21
CA ILE A 138 11.36 15.23 -0.45
C ILE A 138 10.60 16.41 0.15
N ARG A 139 11.17 17.12 1.13
CA ARG A 139 10.62 18.36 1.69
C ARG A 139 10.32 19.40 0.62
N ASP A 140 11.13 19.41 -0.45
CA ASP A 140 11.08 20.38 -1.54
C ASP A 140 10.15 19.97 -2.71
N LEU A 141 9.38 18.86 -2.60
CA LEU A 141 8.40 18.48 -3.62
C LEU A 141 7.31 19.55 -3.76
N SER A 142 6.86 19.84 -4.98
CA SER A 142 5.67 20.67 -5.20
C SER A 142 4.39 19.95 -4.73
N ASP A 143 3.37 20.70 -4.33
CA ASP A 143 2.07 20.11 -3.95
C ASP A 143 1.44 19.29 -5.09
N ALA A 144 1.69 19.68 -6.35
CA ALA A 144 1.27 18.93 -7.53
C ALA A 144 1.97 17.57 -7.60
N ALA A 145 3.30 17.53 -7.46
CA ALA A 145 4.06 16.28 -7.45
C ALA A 145 3.72 15.39 -6.24
N VAL A 146 3.35 15.95 -5.08
CA VAL A 146 2.82 15.15 -3.95
C VAL A 146 1.48 14.49 -4.32
N ARG A 147 0.56 15.22 -4.97
CA ARG A 147 -0.74 14.69 -5.42
C ARG A 147 -0.57 13.59 -6.47
N ASP A 148 0.31 13.78 -7.45
CA ASP A 148 0.59 12.78 -8.48
C ASP A 148 1.38 11.59 -7.95
N ALA A 149 2.26 11.79 -6.97
CA ALA A 149 2.88 10.70 -6.23
C ALA A 149 1.84 9.83 -5.51
N VAL A 150 0.82 10.43 -4.86
CA VAL A 150 -0.27 9.68 -4.21
C VAL A 150 -1.11 8.90 -5.23
N ARG A 151 -1.55 9.55 -6.32
CA ARG A 151 -2.30 8.90 -7.41
C ARG A 151 -1.55 7.70 -8.02
N ALA A 152 -0.24 7.80 -8.15
CA ALA A 152 0.60 6.72 -8.68
C ALA A 152 0.91 5.62 -7.66
N CYS A 153 1.16 5.97 -6.38
CA CYS A 153 1.72 5.06 -5.37
C CYS A 153 0.69 4.44 -4.42
N CYS A 154 -0.46 5.08 -4.20
CA CYS A 154 -1.38 4.79 -3.10
C CYS A 154 -2.82 4.48 -3.54
N ALA A 155 -3.11 4.46 -4.84
CA ALA A 155 -4.41 4.03 -5.36
C ALA A 155 -4.63 2.50 -5.17
N ASP A 156 -5.89 2.06 -5.21
CA ASP A 156 -6.30 0.71 -4.80
C ASP A 156 -5.63 -0.41 -5.62
N GLU A 157 -5.25 -0.17 -6.89
CA GLU A 157 -4.56 -1.19 -7.70
C GLU A 157 -3.14 -1.51 -7.18
N VAL A 158 -2.56 -0.64 -6.34
CA VAL A 158 -1.22 -0.78 -5.78
C VAL A 158 -1.17 -0.69 -4.24
N CYS A 159 -2.26 -0.31 -3.56
CA CYS A 159 -2.30 -0.23 -2.11
C CYS A 159 -3.73 -0.39 -1.55
N LEU A 160 -3.95 -1.41 -0.73
CA LEU A 160 -5.20 -1.72 -0.03
C LEU A 160 -5.51 -0.76 1.16
N LYS A 161 -4.91 0.44 1.21
CA LYS A 161 -5.06 1.38 2.34
C LYS A 161 -5.65 2.72 1.92
N ARG A 162 -6.63 3.19 2.69
CA ARG A 162 -7.20 4.54 2.54
C ARG A 162 -6.29 5.61 3.15
N VAL A 163 -5.85 6.57 2.34
CA VAL A 163 -4.97 7.69 2.73
C VAL A 163 -5.72 8.70 3.60
N MET A 164 -5.39 8.75 4.90
CA MET A 164 -6.03 9.66 5.87
C MET A 164 -5.30 11.01 6.03
N TRP A 165 -4.06 11.09 5.57
CA TRP A 165 -3.24 12.31 5.63
C TRP A 165 -3.48 13.25 4.45
N ASP A 166 -2.97 14.47 4.55
CA ASP A 166 -3.02 15.50 3.51
C ASP A 166 -1.62 16.07 3.22
N VAL A 167 -1.49 17.00 2.27
CA VAL A 167 -0.18 17.64 1.99
C VAL A 167 0.32 18.35 3.25
N ASP A 168 -0.52 19.20 3.84
CA ASP A 168 -0.37 19.74 5.18
C ASP A 168 -1.75 20.01 5.80
N ARG A 169 -1.81 20.40 7.08
CA ARG A 169 -3.06 20.69 7.82
C ARG A 169 -3.99 21.69 7.12
N GLY A 170 -3.42 22.65 6.39
CA GLY A 170 -4.16 23.65 5.61
C GLY A 170 -4.23 23.36 4.10
N VAL A 171 -3.61 22.28 3.62
CA VAL A 171 -3.46 22.00 2.18
C VAL A 171 -3.95 20.57 1.88
N PRO A 172 -5.22 20.40 1.47
CA PRO A 172 -5.75 19.08 1.16
C PRO A 172 -5.11 18.48 -0.11
N LEU A 173 -5.01 17.16 -0.14
CA LEU A 173 -4.58 16.40 -1.31
C LEU A 173 -5.53 16.62 -2.49
N GLY A 174 -6.84 16.51 -2.31
CA GLY A 174 -7.79 16.63 -3.42
C GLY A 174 -7.63 15.52 -4.47
N VAL A 175 -7.30 14.30 -4.03
CA VAL A 175 -7.22 13.10 -4.87
C VAL A 175 -8.01 11.96 -4.24
N GLU A 176 -8.34 10.94 -5.03
CA GLU A 176 -8.93 9.70 -4.51
C GLU A 176 -8.00 9.06 -3.48
N ARG A 177 -8.56 8.71 -2.32
CA ARG A 177 -7.77 8.25 -1.16
C ARG A 177 -7.59 6.73 -1.11
N GLY A 178 -8.17 5.98 -2.05
CA GLY A 178 -8.35 4.53 -1.94
C GLY A 178 -9.61 4.17 -1.12
N SER A 179 -10.20 3.02 -1.40
CA SER A 179 -11.49 2.57 -0.84
C SER A 179 -11.36 1.68 0.39
N GLY A 180 -10.21 1.02 0.58
CA GLY A 180 -10.02 -0.06 1.55
C GLY A 180 -10.24 0.29 3.04
N GLU A 181 -10.66 -0.72 3.81
CA GLU A 181 -10.90 -0.67 5.27
C GLU A 181 -9.68 -0.28 6.12
N ILE A 182 -8.46 -0.36 5.59
CA ILE A 182 -7.23 -0.14 6.36
C ILE A 182 -6.80 1.34 6.23
N PRO A 183 -6.94 2.19 7.25
CA PRO A 183 -6.44 3.56 7.17
C PRO A 183 -4.90 3.64 7.18
N CYS A 184 -4.39 4.60 6.40
CA CYS A 184 -3.00 5.02 6.33
C CYS A 184 -2.88 6.41 6.96
N PRO A 185 -2.45 6.52 8.24
CA PRO A 185 -2.36 7.80 8.97
C PRO A 185 -1.15 8.67 8.63
N GLU A 186 -0.09 8.10 8.03
CA GLU A 186 1.18 8.78 7.73
C GLU A 186 1.76 8.21 6.43
N PRO A 187 2.47 9.01 5.59
CA PRO A 187 3.20 8.48 4.44
C PRO A 187 4.17 7.36 4.85
N CYS A 188 4.01 6.18 4.24
CA CYS A 188 4.84 5.02 4.57
C CYS A 188 6.24 5.11 3.95
N SER A 189 7.18 4.31 4.43
CA SER A 189 8.55 4.26 3.88
C SER A 189 8.61 3.97 2.38
N LEU A 190 7.69 3.15 1.85
CA LEU A 190 7.58 2.93 0.40
C LEU A 190 7.22 4.22 -0.35
N PHE A 191 6.27 5.00 0.17
CA PHE A 191 5.92 6.31 -0.38
C PHE A 191 7.07 7.31 -0.26
N VAL A 192 7.80 7.34 0.87
CA VAL A 192 8.98 8.20 1.06
C VAL A 192 10.07 7.90 0.01
N SER A 193 10.34 6.63 -0.27
CA SER A 193 11.26 6.22 -1.33
C SER A 193 10.75 6.57 -2.74
N PHE A 194 9.45 6.47 -2.98
CA PHE A 194 8.84 6.88 -4.26
C PHE A 194 8.88 8.41 -4.44
N ALA A 195 8.53 9.17 -3.41
CA ALA A 195 8.62 10.63 -3.35
C ALA A 195 10.05 11.13 -3.63
N ARG A 196 11.08 10.43 -3.14
CA ARG A 196 12.48 10.70 -3.50
C ARG A 196 12.73 10.56 -5.01
N ARG A 197 12.18 9.54 -5.68
CA ARG A 197 12.30 9.38 -7.15
C ARG A 197 11.51 10.43 -7.91
N VAL A 198 10.28 10.74 -7.48
CA VAL A 198 9.45 11.84 -8.03
C VAL A 198 10.20 13.18 -7.94
N ARG A 199 10.92 13.44 -6.84
CA ARG A 199 11.73 14.65 -6.66
C ARG A 199 12.96 14.71 -7.60
N LEU A 200 13.46 13.57 -8.06
CA LEU A 200 14.46 13.54 -9.13
C LEU A 200 13.82 13.97 -10.45
N PHE A 201 12.66 13.40 -10.80
CA PHE A 201 11.92 13.73 -12.04
C PHE A 201 11.56 15.22 -12.13
N GLU A 202 11.05 15.85 -11.06
CA GLU A 202 10.82 17.31 -11.03
C GLU A 202 12.07 18.11 -11.42
N ARG A 203 13.23 17.71 -10.88
CA ARG A 203 14.51 18.42 -11.08
C ARG A 203 15.16 18.13 -12.44
N GLU A 204 14.63 17.18 -13.21
CA GLU A 204 15.07 16.91 -14.58
C GLU A 204 14.37 17.78 -15.62
N GLY A 205 13.30 18.53 -15.29
CA GLY A 205 12.63 19.43 -16.25
C GLY A 205 13.56 20.48 -16.89
N ARG A 206 14.64 20.87 -16.18
CA ARG A 206 15.71 21.75 -16.68
C ARG A 206 16.71 21.08 -17.63
N TYR A 207 16.56 19.78 -17.86
CA TYR A 207 17.35 18.94 -18.76
C TYR A 207 16.48 18.33 -19.86
N ALA A 208 15.28 18.88 -20.09
CA ALA A 208 14.45 18.49 -21.20
C ALA A 208 15.11 18.91 -22.53
N ASP A 209 15.05 18.01 -23.53
CA ASP A 209 15.55 18.29 -24.88
C ASP A 209 14.53 19.03 -25.76
N GLU A 210 14.84 19.20 -27.04
CA GLU A 210 14.02 19.89 -28.04
C GLU A 210 12.59 19.32 -28.17
N ALA A 211 12.35 18.06 -27.83
CA ALA A 211 11.02 17.44 -27.79
C ALA A 211 10.31 17.55 -26.42
N GLY A 212 10.87 18.28 -25.45
CA GLY A 212 10.27 18.50 -24.12
C GLY A 212 10.31 17.29 -23.16
N LEU A 213 11.06 16.24 -23.51
CA LEU A 213 11.22 15.02 -22.73
C LEU A 213 12.43 15.12 -21.79
N THR A 214 12.32 14.66 -20.55
CA THR A 214 13.49 14.55 -19.66
C THR A 214 14.30 13.27 -19.93
N PRO A 215 15.56 13.17 -19.47
CA PRO A 215 16.37 11.97 -19.66
C PRO A 215 15.70 10.69 -19.14
N SER A 216 15.09 10.72 -17.95
CA SER A 216 14.36 9.57 -17.42
C SER A 216 13.03 9.29 -18.12
N GLU A 217 12.46 10.25 -18.86
CA GLU A 217 11.28 10.01 -19.70
C GLU A 217 11.65 9.30 -21.01
N ARG A 218 12.82 9.61 -21.59
CA ARG A 218 13.37 8.83 -22.72
C ARG A 218 13.81 7.43 -22.30
N GLU A 219 14.43 7.29 -21.13
CA GLU A 219 14.75 5.99 -20.52
C GLU A 219 13.49 5.12 -20.34
N ASP A 220 12.41 5.69 -19.78
CA ASP A 220 11.13 4.99 -19.61
C ASP A 220 10.47 4.58 -20.93
N LEU A 221 10.55 5.43 -21.97
CA LEU A 221 10.00 5.12 -23.29
C LEU A 221 10.80 4.05 -24.03
N ALA A 222 12.13 4.10 -23.98
CA ALA A 222 12.99 3.09 -24.60
C ALA A 222 12.75 1.71 -23.95
N ALA A 223 12.82 1.63 -22.61
CA ALA A 223 12.60 0.39 -21.88
C ALA A 223 11.18 -0.17 -22.08
N LEU A 224 10.16 0.68 -22.22
CA LEU A 224 8.80 0.23 -22.54
C LEU A 224 8.68 -0.37 -23.94
N VAL A 225 9.34 0.22 -24.94
CA VAL A 225 9.36 -0.31 -26.32
C VAL A 225 10.15 -1.62 -26.39
N GLU A 226 11.31 -1.70 -25.74
CA GLU A 226 12.12 -2.92 -25.66
C GLU A 226 11.37 -4.06 -24.95
N ALA A 227 10.70 -3.78 -23.82
CA ALA A 227 9.87 -4.75 -23.13
C ALA A 227 8.68 -5.21 -24.00
N ALA A 228 7.96 -4.29 -24.63
CA ALA A 228 6.84 -4.62 -25.51
C ALA A 228 7.28 -5.46 -26.74
N ALA A 229 8.47 -5.20 -27.28
CA ALA A 229 9.04 -5.97 -28.39
C ALA A 229 9.39 -7.42 -27.99
N SER A 230 9.56 -7.72 -26.70
CA SER A 230 9.73 -9.10 -26.21
C SER A 230 8.42 -9.91 -26.14
N GLY A 231 7.27 -9.27 -26.32
CA GLY A 231 5.94 -9.87 -26.21
C GLY A 231 5.32 -9.82 -24.81
N GLU A 232 6.08 -9.44 -23.78
CA GLU A 232 5.61 -9.36 -22.38
C GLU A 232 6.24 -8.16 -21.65
N VAL A 233 5.43 -7.33 -20.99
CA VAL A 233 5.94 -6.25 -20.12
C VAL A 233 5.98 -6.72 -18.67
N ARG A 234 7.14 -7.19 -18.22
CA ARG A 234 7.40 -7.52 -16.81
C ARG A 234 7.82 -6.27 -16.04
N PHE A 235 7.01 -5.83 -15.08
CA PHE A 235 7.36 -4.69 -14.24
C PHE A 235 8.54 -5.00 -13.30
N ALA A 236 9.41 -4.03 -13.06
CA ALA A 236 10.49 -4.12 -12.06
C ALA A 236 9.93 -4.28 -10.63
N ARG A 237 10.73 -4.81 -9.69
CA ARG A 237 10.20 -5.21 -8.36
C ARG A 237 9.65 -4.01 -7.60
N GLU A 238 8.74 -4.30 -6.68
CA GLU A 238 7.79 -3.31 -6.14
C GLU A 238 8.39 -1.96 -5.69
N ALA A 239 9.52 -1.99 -4.99
CA ALA A 239 10.20 -0.82 -4.41
C ALA A 239 11.33 -0.25 -5.28
N GLU A 240 11.60 -0.82 -6.45
CA GLU A 240 12.72 -0.47 -7.33
C GLU A 240 12.36 0.70 -8.24
N PHE A 241 12.12 1.87 -7.64
CA PHE A 241 11.71 3.07 -8.36
C PHE A 241 12.81 3.68 -9.23
N GLU A 242 14.07 3.27 -9.02
CA GLU A 242 15.20 3.70 -9.83
C GLU A 242 15.21 2.97 -11.19
N GLU A 243 14.75 1.73 -11.25
CA GLU A 243 14.58 0.97 -12.50
C GLU A 243 13.53 1.62 -13.43
N PRO A 244 13.70 1.51 -14.77
CA PRO A 244 12.61 1.70 -15.73
C PRO A 244 11.52 0.66 -15.50
N ILE A 245 10.35 0.86 -16.11
CA ILE A 245 9.21 -0.08 -16.08
C ILE A 245 8.82 -0.61 -14.67
N ASN A 246 9.16 0.07 -13.58
CA ASN A 246 8.52 -0.16 -12.27
C ASN A 246 7.05 0.30 -12.34
N GLU A 247 6.11 -0.46 -11.78
CA GLU A 247 4.68 -0.18 -11.92
C GLU A 247 4.29 1.22 -11.42
N ARG A 248 4.73 1.63 -10.22
CA ARG A 248 4.41 2.96 -9.67
C ARG A 248 5.07 4.08 -10.47
N ARG A 249 6.29 3.85 -10.99
CA ARG A 249 6.95 4.76 -11.94
C ARG A 249 6.12 4.92 -13.22
N MET A 250 5.64 3.83 -13.82
CA MET A 250 4.75 3.85 -14.99
C MET A 250 3.41 4.55 -14.71
N ARG A 251 2.80 4.31 -13.54
CA ARG A 251 1.58 5.00 -13.10
C ARG A 251 1.78 6.51 -12.94
N TYR A 252 2.98 6.96 -12.55
CA TYR A 252 3.33 8.39 -12.53
C TYR A 252 3.58 8.96 -13.94
N ARG A 253 4.21 8.21 -14.85
CA ARG A 253 4.33 8.61 -16.27
C ARG A 253 2.97 8.69 -16.99
N ARG A 254 2.00 7.86 -16.61
CA ARG A 254 0.59 7.97 -17.07
C ARG A 254 -0.02 9.35 -16.74
N LEU A 255 0.43 9.99 -15.66
CA LEU A 255 -0.03 11.33 -15.24
C LEU A 255 0.83 12.45 -15.86
N THR A 256 2.15 12.28 -15.94
CA THR A 256 3.09 13.38 -16.23
C THR A 256 3.71 13.38 -17.64
N LEU A 257 3.73 12.24 -18.32
CA LEU A 257 4.35 12.07 -19.64
C LEU A 257 3.32 11.83 -20.74
N VAL A 258 2.27 11.03 -20.49
CA VAL A 258 1.21 10.78 -21.49
C VAL A 258 0.52 12.07 -21.98
N PRO A 259 0.25 13.09 -21.13
CA PRO A 259 -0.27 14.37 -21.63
C PRO A 259 0.70 15.12 -22.53
N LYS A 260 2.02 15.13 -22.20
CA LYS A 260 3.04 15.74 -23.07
C LYS A 260 3.07 15.11 -24.45
N LEU A 261 3.10 13.78 -24.51
CA LEU A 261 3.24 12.99 -25.75
C LEU A 261 2.03 13.09 -26.68
N ARG A 262 0.85 13.44 -26.16
CA ARG A 262 -0.36 13.67 -26.97
C ARG A 262 -0.45 15.10 -27.52
N GLY A 263 0.45 15.97 -27.10
CA GLY A 263 0.24 17.42 -27.11
C GLY A 263 -0.75 17.82 -26.02
N SER A 264 -0.46 18.92 -25.33
CA SER A 264 -1.48 19.61 -24.54
C SER A 264 -2.56 20.14 -25.49
N GLY A 265 -3.80 19.71 -25.30
CA GLY A 265 -4.98 20.31 -25.94
C GLY A 265 -5.39 21.62 -25.29
#